data_AF-A0A8T6SDH8-F1
#
_entry.id   AF-A0A8T6SDH8-F1
#
_cell.length_a   1.000
_cell.length_b   1.000
_cell.length_c   1.000
_cell.angle_alpha   90.00
_cell.angle_beta   90.00
_cell.angle_gamma   90.00
#
_symmetry.space_group_name_H-M   'P 1'
#
loop_
_entity.id
_entity.type
_entity.pdbx_description
1 polymer ?
#
loop_
_entity_poly.entity_id
_entity_poly.type
_entity_poly.pdbx_seq_one_letter_code
_entity_poly.pdbx_strand_id
1 'polypeptide(L)'
;MNEIEHFRKKVETKSFKLTNSEIKKFTDFHCSFLLRYHKPALNLEPKNTPISLCDGTDLLTGFERIVVGAHGPYIEFNESQLNTKLTIPTDQLWRTSPEYNVKYEHLTAYNSDVKIYYQVGKVNYADYRKGYYYVDFFKTNLVLVR
;
A
#
# COMPACT_ATOMS: atom_id res chain seq x y z
N MET A 1 -6.68 -22.73 -25.06
CA MET A 1 -5.83 -22.52 -23.88
C MET A 1 -5.76 -21.03 -23.65
N ASN A 2 -6.34 -20.54 -22.56
CA ASN A 2 -6.36 -19.11 -22.23
C ASN A 2 -4.91 -18.62 -22.10
N GLU A 3 -4.58 -17.44 -22.61
CA GLU A 3 -3.23 -16.84 -22.48
C GLU A 3 -2.72 -16.88 -21.02
N ILE A 4 -3.66 -16.77 -20.06
CA ILE A 4 -3.43 -16.91 -18.62
C ILE A 4 -2.89 -18.30 -18.23
N GLU A 5 -3.40 -19.36 -18.85
CA GLU A 5 -3.05 -20.75 -18.53
C GLU A 5 -1.71 -21.15 -19.15
N HIS A 6 -1.41 -20.62 -20.34
CA HIS A 6 -0.11 -20.73 -20.97
C HIS A 6 0.98 -20.01 -20.16
N PHE A 7 0.66 -18.82 -19.63
CA PHE A 7 1.59 -18.02 -18.83
C PHE A 7 1.81 -18.62 -17.41
N ARG A 8 0.78 -19.18 -16.78
CA ARG A 8 0.90 -19.92 -15.50
C ARG A 8 1.96 -21.01 -15.56
N LYS A 9 1.91 -21.87 -16.59
CA LYS A 9 2.92 -22.90 -16.84
C LYS A 9 4.34 -22.33 -17.04
N LYS A 10 4.44 -21.12 -17.57
CA LYS A 10 5.72 -20.46 -17.88
C LYS A 10 6.37 -19.82 -16.65
N VAL A 11 5.58 -19.38 -15.67
CA VAL A 11 6.07 -18.80 -14.41
C VAL A 11 6.47 -19.87 -13.39
N GLU A 12 5.78 -21.02 -13.35
CA GLU A 12 6.10 -22.14 -12.46
C GLU A 12 7.49 -22.76 -12.70
N THR A 13 8.09 -22.54 -13.87
CA THR A 13 9.38 -23.12 -14.26
C THR A 13 10.61 -22.27 -13.88
N LYS A 14 10.44 -21.23 -13.05
CA LYS A 14 11.50 -20.48 -12.33
C LYS A 14 12.75 -20.11 -13.15
N SER A 15 12.62 -19.14 -14.07
CA SER A 15 13.60 -18.06 -14.30
C SER A 15 13.32 -17.33 -15.62
N PHE A 16 12.73 -16.14 -15.59
CA PHE A 16 12.71 -15.25 -16.76
C PHE A 16 12.80 -13.77 -16.35
N LYS A 17 13.56 -12.98 -17.14
CA LYS A 17 13.54 -11.51 -17.09
C LYS A 17 12.34 -11.04 -17.89
N LEU A 18 11.41 -10.36 -17.23
CA LEU A 18 10.29 -9.68 -17.89
C LEU A 18 10.79 -8.41 -18.58
N THR A 19 10.23 -8.12 -19.76
CA THR A 19 10.50 -6.88 -20.49
C THR A 19 9.64 -5.73 -19.97
N ASN A 20 10.07 -4.48 -20.18
CA ASN A 20 9.35 -3.29 -19.70
C ASN A 20 7.92 -3.17 -20.25
N SER A 21 7.62 -3.75 -21.44
CA SER A 21 6.26 -3.73 -22.00
C SER A 21 5.33 -4.74 -21.33
N GLU A 22 5.87 -5.87 -20.86
CA GLU A 22 5.14 -6.88 -20.08
C GLU A 22 4.83 -6.37 -18.67
N ILE A 23 5.76 -5.62 -18.06
CA ILE A 23 5.56 -4.93 -16.77
C ILE A 23 4.43 -3.89 -16.88
N LYS A 24 4.38 -3.12 -17.97
CA LYS A 24 3.33 -2.11 -18.21
C LYS A 24 1.94 -2.72 -18.41
N LYS A 25 1.84 -3.89 -19.04
CA LYS A 25 0.58 -4.65 -19.11
C LYS A 25 0.17 -5.24 -17.75
N PHE A 26 1.13 -5.42 -16.84
CA PHE A 26 0.93 -5.96 -15.50
C PHE A 26 0.44 -4.91 -14.50
N THR A 27 0.90 -3.66 -14.62
CA THR A 27 0.43 -2.53 -13.79
C THR A 27 -1.06 -2.25 -13.99
N ASP A 28 -1.60 -2.53 -15.17
CA ASP A 28 -3.02 -2.31 -15.50
C ASP A 28 -3.91 -3.48 -15.09
N PHE A 29 -3.35 -4.65 -14.74
CA PHE A 29 -4.12 -5.86 -14.45
C PHE A 29 -3.54 -6.63 -13.25
N HIS A 30 -4.06 -6.31 -12.06
CA HIS A 30 -3.90 -7.12 -10.83
C HIS A 30 -2.45 -7.41 -10.39
N CYS A 31 -1.80 -6.40 -9.79
CA CYS A 31 -0.54 -6.55 -9.08
C CYS A 31 -0.61 -7.38 -7.76
N SER A 32 -1.72 -8.07 -7.47
CA SER A 32 -1.85 -8.93 -6.29
C SER A 32 -0.95 -10.18 -6.34
N PHE A 33 -0.50 -10.60 -7.53
CA PHE A 33 0.34 -11.80 -7.68
C PHE A 33 1.85 -11.52 -7.56
N LEU A 34 2.35 -10.35 -7.98
CA LEU A 34 3.79 -10.08 -8.04
C LEU A 34 4.43 -9.82 -6.66
N LEU A 35 3.70 -9.20 -5.73
CA LEU A 35 4.22 -8.96 -4.37
C LEU A 35 4.40 -10.27 -3.58
N ARG A 36 3.67 -11.34 -3.94
CA ARG A 36 3.79 -12.65 -3.29
C ARG A 36 4.97 -13.50 -3.80
N TYR A 37 5.48 -13.23 -5.00
CA TYR A 37 6.49 -14.08 -5.66
C TYR A 37 7.79 -13.40 -6.11
N HIS A 38 7.87 -12.07 -6.13
CA HIS A 38 9.10 -11.38 -6.55
C HIS A 38 9.54 -10.26 -5.59
N LYS A 39 10.26 -10.66 -4.53
CA LYS A 39 11.49 -9.94 -4.13
C LYS A 39 12.53 -10.21 -5.23
N PRO A 40 12.49 -9.55 -6.40
CA PRO A 40 13.49 -8.51 -6.68
C PRO A 40 13.11 -7.45 -7.77
N ALA A 41 11.84 -7.20 -8.11
CA ALA A 41 11.51 -6.41 -9.33
C ALA A 41 11.06 -4.95 -9.12
N LEU A 42 10.83 -4.50 -7.88
CA LEU A 42 10.78 -3.07 -7.56
C LEU A 42 11.99 -2.76 -6.68
N ASN A 43 13.05 -2.21 -7.27
CA ASN A 43 14.14 -1.55 -6.54
C ASN A 43 13.61 -0.24 -5.94
N LEU A 44 12.63 -0.31 -5.03
CA LEU A 44 12.26 0.81 -4.19
C LEU A 44 13.17 0.75 -2.98
N GLU A 45 13.94 1.82 -2.75
CA GLU A 45 14.62 2.07 -1.49
C GLU A 45 13.57 2.67 -0.54
N PRO A 46 12.92 1.89 0.34
CA PRO A 46 11.66 2.28 0.97
C PRO A 46 11.76 3.62 1.69
N LYS A 47 12.87 3.83 2.42
CA LYS A 47 13.09 5.01 3.25
C LYS A 47 13.26 6.31 2.47
N ASN A 48 13.62 6.23 1.19
CA ASN A 48 13.96 7.38 0.35
C ASN A 48 13.13 7.42 -0.93
N THR A 49 11.95 6.78 -0.93
CA THR A 49 11.03 6.80 -2.08
C THR A 49 9.84 7.68 -1.74
N PRO A 50 9.79 8.94 -2.20
CA PRO A 50 8.65 9.81 -2.00
C PRO A 50 7.40 9.27 -2.71
N ILE A 51 6.25 9.56 -2.11
CA ILE A 51 4.94 9.14 -2.61
C ILE A 51 4.06 10.39 -2.64
N SER A 52 3.50 10.68 -3.81
CA SER A 52 2.55 11.77 -4.01
C SER A 52 1.22 11.21 -4.52
N LEU A 53 0.14 11.94 -4.31
CA LEU A 53 -1.17 11.65 -4.87
C LEU A 53 -1.24 12.15 -6.32
N CYS A 54 -2.17 11.61 -7.12
CA CYS A 54 -2.36 12.07 -8.51
C CYS A 54 -2.74 13.55 -8.66
N ASP A 55 -3.26 14.19 -7.61
CA ASP A 55 -3.53 15.63 -7.59
C ASP A 55 -2.28 16.50 -7.32
N GLY A 56 -1.11 15.87 -7.14
CA GLY A 56 0.16 16.53 -6.85
C GLY A 56 0.45 16.73 -5.36
N THR A 57 -0.43 16.26 -4.46
CA THR A 57 -0.19 16.34 -3.01
C THR A 57 0.94 15.38 -2.61
N ASP A 58 2.01 15.91 -2.04
CA ASP A 58 3.07 15.10 -1.45
C ASP A 58 2.59 14.41 -0.18
N LEU A 59 2.48 13.09 -0.23
CA LEU A 59 1.96 12.29 0.87
C LEU A 59 3.07 11.84 1.81
N LEU A 60 4.12 11.22 1.27
CA LEU A 60 5.22 10.62 2.06
C LEU A 60 6.59 11.01 1.50
N THR A 61 7.58 11.19 2.38
CA THR A 61 9.01 11.27 2.01
C THR A 61 9.64 9.90 1.79
N GLY A 62 9.01 8.87 2.33
CA GLY A 62 9.47 7.49 2.31
C GLY A 62 8.47 6.58 3.03
N PHE A 63 8.78 5.30 3.08
CA PHE A 63 8.00 4.31 3.81
C PHE A 63 8.91 3.22 4.39
N GLU A 64 8.40 2.41 5.31
CA GLU A 64 9.19 1.36 5.95
C GLU A 64 9.20 0.09 5.10
N ARG A 65 8.03 -0.36 4.67
CA ARG A 65 7.82 -1.58 3.89
C ARG A 65 6.43 -1.66 3.29
N ILE A 66 6.21 -2.64 2.43
CA ILE A 66 4.88 -3.07 2.01
C ILE A 66 4.42 -4.23 2.91
N VAL A 67 3.20 -4.13 3.44
CA VAL A 67 2.53 -5.15 4.27
C VAL A 67 1.34 -5.72 3.52
N VAL A 68 1.17 -7.04 3.52
CA VAL A 68 0.00 -7.68 2.89
C VAL A 68 -1.09 -7.90 3.96
N GLY A 69 -2.14 -7.09 3.89
CA GLY A 69 -3.35 -7.24 4.68
C GLY A 69 -4.39 -8.16 4.05
N ALA A 70 -5.52 -8.34 4.73
CA ALA A 70 -6.64 -9.15 4.24
C ALA A 70 -7.22 -8.66 2.90
N HIS A 71 -7.08 -7.37 2.60
CA HIS A 71 -7.63 -6.74 1.39
C HIS A 71 -6.58 -6.39 0.33
N GLY A 72 -5.31 -6.73 0.55
CA GLY A 72 -4.23 -6.41 -0.37
C GLY A 72 -3.03 -5.76 0.31
N PRO A 73 -2.08 -5.24 -0.49
CA PRO A 73 -0.88 -4.59 0.00
C PRO A 73 -1.17 -3.16 0.49
N TYR A 74 -0.50 -2.82 1.58
CA TYR A 74 -0.49 -1.51 2.20
C TYR A 74 0.95 -1.01 2.30
N ILE A 75 1.15 0.28 2.11
CA ILE A 75 2.41 0.94 2.46
C ILE A 75 2.38 1.20 3.96
N GLU A 76 3.33 0.62 4.70
CA GLU A 76 3.56 0.89 6.12
C GLU A 76 4.55 2.05 6.25
N PHE A 77 4.18 3.09 7.00
CA PHE A 77 5.01 4.27 7.26
C PHE A 77 4.78 4.79 8.69
N ASN A 78 5.69 5.62 9.17
CA ASN A 78 5.60 6.27 10.47
C ASN A 78 5.27 7.77 10.31
N GLU A 79 4.92 8.45 11.41
CA GLU A 79 4.51 9.86 11.38
C GLU A 79 5.61 10.80 10.82
N SER A 80 6.90 10.52 11.07
CA SER A 80 7.98 11.37 10.56
C SER A 80 8.19 11.27 9.06
N GLN A 81 7.57 10.30 8.40
CA GLN A 81 7.61 10.13 6.95
C GLN A 81 6.45 10.81 6.23
N LEU A 82 5.49 11.38 6.97
CA LEU A 82 4.30 12.01 6.43
C LEU A 82 4.54 13.49 6.09
N ASN A 83 4.18 13.90 4.88
CA ASN A 83 4.34 15.27 4.36
C ASN A 83 3.06 16.10 4.36
N THR A 84 1.93 15.51 4.69
CA THR A 84 0.63 16.18 4.74
C THR A 84 -0.01 16.03 6.12
N LYS A 85 -1.01 16.87 6.43
CA LYS A 85 -1.80 16.69 7.65
C LYS A 85 -2.79 15.55 7.47
N LEU A 86 -3.11 14.85 8.56
CA LEU A 86 -4.20 13.88 8.59
C LEU A 86 -5.43 14.49 9.26
N THR A 87 -6.60 14.13 8.76
CA THR A 87 -7.88 14.47 9.35
C THR A 87 -8.68 13.22 9.64
N ILE A 88 -9.46 13.20 10.73
CA ILE A 88 -10.43 12.14 10.99
C ILE A 88 -11.76 12.56 10.35
N PRO A 89 -12.32 11.78 9.40
CA PRO A 89 -13.65 12.07 8.87
C PRO A 89 -14.70 12.04 9.99
N THR A 90 -15.68 12.95 9.95
CA THR A 90 -16.69 13.13 11.02
C THR A 90 -17.43 11.83 11.36
N ASP A 91 -17.78 11.04 10.35
CA ASP A 91 -18.46 9.74 10.47
C ASP A 91 -17.57 8.62 11.02
N GLN A 92 -16.27 8.89 11.21
CA GLN A 92 -15.28 7.96 11.74
C GLN A 92 -14.78 8.35 13.14
N LEU A 93 -15.16 9.53 13.67
CA LEU A 93 -14.78 10.03 15.00
C LEU A 93 -15.09 9.05 16.12
N TRP A 94 -16.13 8.23 16.00
CA TRP A 94 -16.45 7.22 17.01
C TRP A 94 -15.31 6.24 17.29
N ARG A 95 -14.37 6.04 16.34
CA ARG A 95 -13.21 5.16 16.54
C ARG A 95 -12.18 5.71 17.52
N THR A 96 -12.19 7.00 17.81
CA THR A 96 -11.27 7.61 18.79
C THR A 96 -11.81 7.51 20.22
N SER A 97 -13.10 7.16 20.38
CA SER A 97 -13.68 6.98 21.70
C SER A 97 -13.13 5.70 22.36
N PRO A 98 -12.67 5.78 23.62
CA PRO A 98 -12.16 4.61 24.36
C PRO A 98 -13.21 3.53 24.61
N GLU A 99 -14.49 3.84 24.40
CA GLU A 99 -15.60 2.90 24.54
C GLU A 99 -15.58 1.81 23.44
N TYR A 100 -14.96 2.09 22.29
CA TYR A 100 -14.89 1.15 21.18
C TYR A 100 -13.53 0.46 21.14
N ASN A 101 -13.53 -0.88 21.17
CA ASN A 101 -12.31 -1.69 21.02
C ASN A 101 -11.90 -1.81 19.55
N VAL A 102 -11.52 -0.69 18.94
CA VAL A 102 -11.06 -0.65 17.55
C VAL A 102 -9.62 -1.14 17.42
N LYS A 103 -9.26 -1.65 16.24
CA LYS A 103 -7.87 -2.06 15.94
C LYS A 103 -7.11 -0.99 15.15
N TYR A 104 -7.83 -0.05 14.57
CA TYR A 104 -7.29 1.06 13.80
C TYR A 104 -8.20 2.29 13.87
N GLU A 105 -7.62 3.47 13.69
CA GLU A 105 -8.33 4.71 13.41
C GLU A 105 -8.35 4.96 11.90
N HIS A 106 -9.44 5.52 11.38
CA HIS A 106 -9.58 5.85 9.97
C HIS A 106 -9.36 7.35 9.79
N LEU A 107 -8.34 7.67 9.01
CA LEU A 107 -7.86 9.00 8.71
C LEU A 107 -7.93 9.25 7.21
N THR A 108 -7.89 10.51 6.82
CA THR A 108 -7.69 10.92 5.43
C THR A 108 -6.52 11.90 5.34
N ALA A 109 -5.82 11.90 4.21
CA ALA A 109 -4.90 12.99 3.89
C ALA A 109 -5.70 14.30 3.77
N TYR A 110 -5.12 15.42 4.22
CA TYR A 110 -5.78 16.72 4.16
C TYR A 110 -6.17 17.08 2.72
N ASN A 111 -7.40 17.56 2.54
CA ASN A 111 -8.01 17.86 1.23
C ASN A 111 -8.03 16.68 0.24
N SER A 112 -8.06 15.44 0.74
CA SER A 112 -8.10 14.25 -0.11
C SER A 112 -8.98 13.15 0.48
N ASP A 113 -9.56 12.30 -0.38
CA ASP A 113 -10.33 11.12 0.03
C ASP A 113 -9.46 9.88 0.28
N VAL A 114 -8.14 10.05 0.22
CA VAL A 114 -7.18 8.97 0.44
C VAL A 114 -7.23 8.49 1.88
N LYS A 115 -7.63 7.23 2.04
CA LYS A 115 -7.81 6.57 3.33
C LYS A 115 -6.48 6.10 3.89
N ILE A 116 -6.21 6.50 5.12
CA ILE A 116 -5.03 6.13 5.90
C ILE A 116 -5.50 5.51 7.21
N TYR A 117 -4.88 4.41 7.61
CA TYR A 117 -5.24 3.69 8.82
C TYR A 117 -4.11 3.80 9.83
N TYR A 118 -4.39 4.36 11.00
CA TYR A 118 -3.44 4.35 12.12
C TYR A 118 -3.71 3.13 13.01
N GLN A 119 -2.73 2.25 13.18
CA GLN A 119 -2.92 0.99 13.88
C GLN A 119 -2.76 1.17 15.39
N VAL A 120 -3.84 0.92 16.14
CA VAL A 120 -3.87 1.05 17.61
C VAL A 120 -3.86 -0.30 18.35
N GLY A 121 -4.23 -1.38 17.65
CA GLY A 121 -4.30 -2.75 18.20
C GLY A 121 -3.57 -3.79 17.35
N LYS A 122 -3.52 -5.04 17.79
CA LYS A 122 -3.03 -6.17 16.96
C LYS A 122 -4.18 -6.84 16.22
N VAL A 123 -3.88 -7.43 15.07
CA VAL A 123 -4.78 -8.29 14.30
C VAL A 123 -4.07 -9.62 14.00
N ASN A 124 -4.83 -10.67 13.67
CA ASN A 124 -4.28 -12.01 13.40
C ASN A 124 -4.01 -12.29 11.92
N TYR A 125 -4.54 -11.46 11.02
CA TYR A 125 -4.49 -11.69 9.56
C TYR A 125 -3.36 -10.94 8.86
N ALA A 126 -2.65 -10.06 9.55
CA ALA A 126 -1.56 -9.25 9.02
C ALA A 126 -0.56 -8.92 10.14
N ASP A 127 0.68 -8.64 9.78
CA ASP A 127 1.75 -8.27 10.70
C ASP A 127 1.81 -6.75 10.96
N TYR A 128 0.64 -6.10 11.04
CA TYR A 128 0.53 -4.69 11.36
C TYR A 128 1.12 -4.39 12.73
N ARG A 129 1.98 -3.37 12.76
CA ARG A 129 2.61 -2.82 13.96
C ARG A 129 1.76 -1.69 14.52
N LYS A 130 1.52 -1.73 15.83
CA LYS A 130 0.89 -0.63 16.57
C LYS A 130 1.76 0.62 16.47
N GLY A 131 1.15 1.79 16.29
CA GLY A 131 1.83 3.07 16.16
C GLY A 131 2.30 3.41 14.74
N TYR A 132 2.01 2.55 13.76
CA TYR A 132 2.30 2.80 12.35
C TYR A 132 1.02 3.13 11.56
N TYR A 133 1.22 3.74 10.39
CA TYR A 133 0.19 4.13 9.46
C TYR A 133 0.23 3.24 8.21
N TYR A 134 -0.93 3.05 7.59
CA TYR A 134 -1.12 2.19 6.45
C TYR A 134 -1.99 2.88 5.40
N VAL A 135 -1.51 2.97 4.18
CA VAL A 135 -2.29 3.43 3.02
C VAL A 135 -2.40 2.30 2.01
N ASP A 136 -3.62 2.06 1.51
CA ASP A 136 -3.88 1.03 0.50
C ASP A 136 -3.19 1.43 -0.81
N PHE A 137 -2.29 0.59 -1.32
CA PHE A 137 -1.52 0.92 -2.52
C PHE A 137 -2.38 0.94 -3.80
N PHE A 138 -3.45 0.14 -3.87
CA PHE A 138 -4.24 -0.06 -5.09
C PHE A 138 -5.49 0.80 -5.16
N LYS A 139 -6.15 1.02 -4.01
CA LYS A 139 -7.36 1.85 -3.97
C LYS A 139 -7.04 3.33 -3.95
N THR A 140 -5.78 3.67 -3.73
CA THR A 140 -5.29 5.03 -3.71
C THR A 140 -4.58 5.31 -5.03
N ASN A 141 -4.96 6.39 -5.71
CA ASN A 141 -4.28 6.86 -6.91
C ASN A 141 -2.92 7.48 -6.53
N LEU A 142 -1.95 6.63 -6.18
CA LEU A 142 -0.61 7.01 -5.77
C LEU A 142 0.34 7.07 -6.97
N VAL A 143 1.22 8.06 -6.94
CA VAL A 143 2.33 8.23 -7.87
C VAL A 143 3.63 8.11 -7.09
N LEU A 144 4.49 7.19 -7.52
CA LEU A 144 5.87 7.09 -7.03
C LEU A 144 6.73 8.12 -7.74
N VAL A 145 7.34 9.02 -6.98
CA VAL A 145 8.27 10.02 -7.51
C VAL A 145 9.69 9.47 -7.37
N ARG A 146 10.44 9.42 -8.48
CA ARG A 146 11.84 8.97 -8.52
C ARG A 146 12.78 10.16 -8.71
#